data_AF-W1J3T5-F1
#
_entry.id   AF-W1J3T5-F1
#
_cell.length_a   1.000
_cell.length_b   1.000
_cell.length_c   1.000
_cell.angle_alpha   90.00
_cell.angle_beta   90.00
_cell.angle_gamma   90.00
#
_symmetry.space_group_name_H-M   'P 1'
#
loop_
_entity.id
_entity.type
_entity.pdbx_description
1 polymer ?
#
loop_
_entity_poly.entity_id
_entity_poly.type
_entity_poly.pdbx_seq_one_letter_code
_entity_poly.pdbx_strand_id
1 'polypeptide(L)'
;MSMAKLVVLGSINADHIMNIESFPQPGETVKGKQYQVAFGGKGANQAVAAGRCGADITFIACVGQDEIGERVCQQLVKDNINISSISAIEGETTGVALIFVNRQGENVIAINAGANGALTPDYFRCHEQSVKEANALLLQLETPLETVLIAAETAKKHHTKVILNPAPAQKIPDQLLSLVDIITPNETEAECLTGIAVNDDAGAAEAAQTLHDKGIETVIITLGSRGVWLSEKGKGGKIVPGFKVRTVDTIAAGDTFNGALVTGLLEGKEILPAIRFAHAAAAIAVTRQGAQPAIPWRNEVDAFLAEQD
;
A
#
# COMPACT_ATOMS: atom_id res chain seq x y z
N MET A 1 16.99 19.31 11.78
CA MET A 1 15.78 18.70 12.36
C MET A 1 15.89 17.21 12.13
N SER A 2 15.52 16.36 13.08
CA SER A 2 15.48 14.90 12.85
C SER A 2 14.44 14.60 11.78
N MET A 3 14.73 13.63 10.90
CA MET A 3 13.75 13.17 9.91
C MET A 3 12.53 12.61 10.63
N ALA A 4 11.32 12.87 10.10
CA ALA A 4 10.10 12.35 10.69
C ALA A 4 10.00 10.84 10.45
N LYS A 5 9.64 10.09 11.48
CA LYS A 5 9.66 8.62 11.48
C LYS A 5 8.36 8.03 10.96
N LEU A 6 8.47 7.09 10.03
CA LEU A 6 7.39 6.27 9.51
C LEU A 6 7.50 4.86 10.07
N VAL A 7 6.36 4.30 10.51
CA VAL A 7 6.21 2.85 10.65
C VAL A 7 5.26 2.35 9.59
N VAL A 8 5.66 1.31 8.86
CA VAL A 8 4.74 0.49 8.07
C VAL A 8 4.51 -0.81 8.84
N LEU A 9 3.26 -1.26 8.92
CA LEU A 9 2.92 -2.58 9.43
C LEU A 9 2.09 -3.29 8.37
N GLY A 10 2.58 -4.43 7.87
CA GLY A 10 1.93 -5.09 6.75
C GLY A 10 2.60 -6.37 6.27
N SER A 11 2.14 -6.83 5.11
CA SER A 11 2.48 -8.12 4.52
C SER A 11 3.79 -8.12 3.73
N ILE A 12 4.40 -9.30 3.63
CA ILE A 12 5.49 -9.64 2.71
C ILE A 12 5.07 -10.88 1.93
N ASN A 13 5.11 -10.80 0.60
CA ASN A 13 4.83 -11.94 -0.29
C ASN A 13 5.98 -12.20 -1.27
N ALA A 14 6.10 -13.44 -1.70
CA ALA A 14 6.69 -13.80 -2.98
C ALA A 14 5.58 -13.87 -4.04
N ASP A 15 5.68 -13.01 -5.04
CA ASP A 15 4.74 -12.91 -6.13
C ASP A 15 5.22 -13.81 -7.28
N HIS A 16 4.44 -14.85 -7.56
CA HIS A 16 4.61 -15.75 -8.69
C HIS A 16 3.72 -15.28 -9.83
N ILE A 17 4.31 -14.57 -10.79
CA ILE A 17 3.59 -13.91 -11.88
C ILE A 17 3.71 -14.77 -13.13
N MET A 18 2.57 -15.17 -13.70
CA MET A 18 2.49 -15.92 -14.94
C MET A 18 1.64 -15.17 -15.98
N ASN A 19 2.27 -14.80 -17.10
CA ASN A 19 1.55 -14.23 -18.24
C ASN A 19 0.91 -15.34 -19.07
N ILE A 20 -0.38 -15.22 -19.32
CA ILE A 20 -1.21 -16.17 -20.06
C ILE A 20 -1.99 -15.44 -21.17
N GLU A 21 -2.54 -16.17 -22.14
CA GLU A 21 -3.38 -15.54 -23.18
C GLU A 21 -4.73 -15.08 -22.59
N SER A 22 -5.38 -15.95 -21.83
CA SER A 22 -6.69 -15.77 -21.20
C SER A 22 -6.73 -16.54 -19.87
N PHE A 23 -7.55 -16.09 -18.92
CA PHE A 23 -7.73 -16.81 -17.65
C PHE A 23 -8.29 -18.22 -17.87
N PRO A 24 -7.76 -19.24 -17.17
CA PRO A 24 -8.26 -20.60 -17.28
C PRO A 24 -9.68 -20.70 -16.71
N GLN A 25 -10.52 -21.50 -17.36
CA GLN A 25 -11.81 -21.94 -16.81
C GLN A 25 -11.62 -23.15 -15.87
N PRO A 26 -12.61 -23.45 -14.99
CA PRO A 26 -12.55 -24.64 -14.15
C PRO A 26 -12.30 -25.92 -14.97
N GLY A 27 -11.22 -26.64 -14.67
CA GLY A 27 -10.80 -27.88 -15.37
C GLY A 27 -9.92 -27.67 -16.59
N GLU A 28 -9.61 -26.42 -16.95
CA GLU A 28 -8.73 -26.08 -18.07
C GLU A 28 -7.25 -26.01 -17.64
N THR A 29 -6.35 -26.45 -18.52
CA THR A 29 -4.90 -26.23 -18.38
C THR A 29 -4.43 -25.29 -19.48
N VAL A 30 -3.91 -24.12 -19.09
CA VAL A 30 -3.37 -23.12 -20.02
C VAL A 30 -1.85 -23.12 -20.01
N LYS A 31 -1.22 -22.77 -21.14
CA LYS A 31 0.24 -22.59 -21.24
C LYS A 31 0.61 -21.14 -20.91
N GLY A 32 1.47 -20.95 -19.92
CA GLY A 32 2.12 -19.66 -19.65
C GLY A 32 3.10 -19.28 -20.76
N LYS A 33 3.22 -17.98 -21.03
CA LYS A 33 4.19 -17.41 -21.97
C LYS A 33 5.48 -16.97 -21.28
N GLN A 34 5.33 -16.38 -20.10
CA GLN A 34 6.42 -15.85 -19.28
C GLN A 34 6.08 -16.10 -17.81
N TYR A 35 7.12 -16.37 -17.02
CA TYR A 35 7.02 -16.59 -15.59
C TYR A 35 8.11 -15.80 -14.88
N GLN A 36 7.73 -15.13 -13.80
CA GLN A 36 8.63 -14.34 -12.98
C GLN A 36 8.28 -14.55 -11.50
N VAL A 37 9.31 -14.57 -10.67
CA VAL A 37 9.18 -14.42 -9.22
C VAL A 37 9.70 -13.05 -8.84
N ALA A 38 8.89 -12.28 -8.11
CA ALA A 38 9.26 -10.99 -7.57
C ALA A 38 8.89 -10.92 -6.09
N PHE A 39 9.51 -10.00 -5.35
CA PHE A 39 9.02 -9.67 -4.02
C PHE A 39 7.82 -8.73 -4.13
N GLY A 40 6.83 -8.97 -3.29
CA GLY A 40 5.56 -8.26 -3.26
C GLY A 40 4.97 -8.24 -1.85
N GLY A 41 3.64 -8.16 -1.80
CA GLY A 41 2.89 -7.88 -0.57
C GLY A 41 2.74 -6.37 -0.36
N LYS A 42 1.52 -5.93 -0.05
CA LYS A 42 1.19 -4.50 0.02
C LYS A 42 2.04 -3.77 1.06
N GLY A 43 2.29 -4.39 2.21
CA GLY A 43 3.15 -3.83 3.26
C GLY A 43 4.56 -3.58 2.73
N ALA A 44 5.17 -4.60 2.14
CA ALA A 44 6.52 -4.51 1.59
C ALA A 44 6.61 -3.51 0.43
N ASN A 45 5.64 -3.51 -0.49
CA ASN A 45 5.60 -2.56 -1.61
C ASN A 45 5.52 -1.12 -1.10
N GLN A 46 4.65 -0.84 -0.13
CA GLN A 46 4.51 0.49 0.46
C GLN A 46 5.75 0.90 1.26
N ALA A 47 6.38 -0.04 1.96
CA ALA A 47 7.64 0.19 2.66
C ALA A 47 8.80 0.50 1.70
N VAL A 48 8.93 -0.24 0.59
CA VAL A 48 9.93 0.02 -0.47
C VAL A 48 9.67 1.37 -1.11
N ALA A 49 8.43 1.71 -1.42
CA ALA A 49 8.09 3.03 -1.96
C ALA A 49 8.50 4.17 -1.02
N ALA A 50 8.24 4.03 0.27
CA ALA A 50 8.65 5.02 1.26
C ALA A 50 10.18 5.10 1.42
N GLY A 51 10.86 3.96 1.59
CA GLY A 51 12.32 3.91 1.76
C GLY A 51 13.08 4.44 0.55
N ARG A 52 12.67 4.07 -0.67
CA ARG A 52 13.25 4.59 -1.92
C ARG A 52 12.96 6.07 -2.15
N CYS A 53 11.81 6.57 -1.70
CA CYS A 53 11.47 7.99 -1.75
C CYS A 53 12.16 8.84 -0.66
N GLY A 54 12.83 8.19 0.30
CA GLY A 54 13.68 8.84 1.30
C GLY A 54 13.06 9.00 2.68
N ALA A 55 12.03 8.23 3.04
CA ALA A 55 11.49 8.23 4.40
C ALA A 55 12.43 7.53 5.40
N ASP A 56 12.45 8.01 6.65
CA ASP A 56 13.01 7.27 7.79
C ASP A 56 11.98 6.24 8.26
N ILE A 57 12.08 5.01 7.73
CA ILE A 57 11.05 3.98 7.85
C ILE A 57 11.53 2.76 8.65
N THR A 58 10.70 2.33 9.60
CA THR A 58 10.75 0.99 10.20
C THR A 58 9.59 0.14 9.69
N PHE A 59 9.86 -1.12 9.34
CA PHE A 59 8.85 -2.04 8.84
C PHE A 59 8.60 -3.17 9.84
N ILE A 60 7.36 -3.31 10.29
CA ILE A 60 6.87 -4.39 11.15
C ILE A 60 6.17 -5.42 10.27
N ALA A 61 6.74 -6.62 10.19
CA ALA A 61 6.23 -7.70 9.36
C ALA A 61 6.70 -9.06 9.87
N CYS A 62 6.24 -10.12 9.21
CA CYS A 62 6.70 -11.50 9.45
C CYS A 62 7.06 -12.14 8.11
N VAL A 63 8.13 -12.95 8.11
CA VAL A 63 8.51 -13.82 6.99
C VAL A 63 8.59 -15.26 7.47
N GLY A 64 8.53 -16.23 6.56
CA GLY A 64 8.80 -17.62 6.91
C GLY A 64 10.27 -17.84 7.19
N GLN A 65 10.60 -18.90 7.91
CA GLN A 65 11.99 -19.36 8.04
C GLN A 65 12.41 -20.16 6.79
N ASP A 66 12.37 -19.48 5.64
CA ASP A 66 12.69 -20.02 4.32
C ASP A 66 13.66 -19.11 3.55
N GLU A 67 14.24 -19.64 2.47
CA GLU A 67 15.23 -18.91 1.64
C GLU A 67 14.63 -17.61 1.06
N ILE A 68 13.33 -17.62 0.77
CA ILE A 68 12.62 -16.44 0.27
C ILE A 68 12.58 -15.35 1.34
N GLY A 69 12.24 -15.71 2.58
CA GLY A 69 12.21 -14.82 3.74
C GLY A 69 13.56 -14.16 4.02
N GLU A 70 14.65 -14.94 3.92
CA GLU A 70 16.01 -14.39 4.06
C GLU A 70 16.34 -13.41 2.92
N ARG A 71 16.05 -13.77 1.68
CA ARG A 71 16.35 -12.95 0.50
C ARG A 71 15.55 -11.65 0.46
N VAL A 72 14.28 -11.67 0.84
CA VAL A 72 13.45 -10.46 0.89
C VAL A 72 13.96 -9.51 1.98
N CYS A 73 14.34 -10.02 3.16
CA CYS A 73 14.95 -9.18 4.20
C CYS A 73 16.24 -8.50 3.73
N GLN A 74 17.12 -9.24 3.05
CA GLN A 74 18.35 -8.66 2.47
C GLN A 74 18.06 -7.59 1.40
N GLN A 75 16.98 -7.75 0.64
CA GLN A 75 16.56 -6.77 -0.36
C GLN A 75 16.00 -5.51 0.31
N LEU A 76 15.11 -5.66 1.30
CA LEU A 76 14.49 -4.53 2.01
C LEU A 76 15.54 -3.61 2.68
N VAL A 77 16.64 -4.17 3.20
CA VAL A 77 17.76 -3.37 3.72
C VAL A 77 18.38 -2.46 2.64
N LYS A 78 18.51 -2.96 1.41
CA LYS A 78 19.04 -2.18 0.28
C LYS A 78 18.07 -1.08 -0.16
N ASP A 79 16.79 -1.23 0.16
CA ASP A 79 15.73 -0.26 -0.14
C ASP A 79 15.55 0.80 0.97
N ASN A 80 16.56 0.98 1.83
CA ASN A 80 16.60 1.93 2.95
C ASN A 80 15.52 1.70 4.03
N ILE A 81 15.21 0.44 4.34
CA ILE A 81 14.21 0.10 5.34
C ILE A 81 14.88 -0.46 6.60
N ASN A 82 14.51 0.05 7.77
CA ASN A 82 14.84 -0.59 9.04
C ASN A 82 13.97 -1.85 9.24
N ILE A 83 14.58 -3.02 9.09
CA ILE A 83 13.94 -4.33 9.20
C ILE A 83 14.04 -4.96 10.61
N SER A 84 14.47 -4.22 11.62
CA SER A 84 14.65 -4.75 12.99
C SER A 84 13.37 -5.29 13.65
N SER A 85 12.20 -5.00 13.08
CA SER A 85 10.89 -5.51 13.53
C SER A 85 10.30 -6.57 12.61
N ILE A 86 11.13 -7.18 11.75
CA ILE A 86 10.77 -8.33 10.92
C ILE A 86 11.33 -9.60 11.54
N SER A 87 10.47 -10.58 11.81
CA SER A 87 10.88 -11.88 12.35
C SER A 87 10.64 -12.99 11.33
N ALA A 88 11.57 -13.96 11.32
CA ALA A 88 11.38 -15.24 10.66
C ALA A 88 10.59 -16.18 11.57
N ILE A 89 9.47 -16.69 11.08
CA ILE A 89 8.54 -17.53 11.82
C ILE A 89 8.86 -19.00 11.55
N GLU A 90 9.26 -19.71 12.60
CA GLU A 90 9.59 -21.14 12.53
C GLU A 90 8.37 -21.97 12.11
N GLY A 91 8.57 -22.90 11.17
CA GLY A 91 7.50 -23.78 10.68
C GLY A 91 6.53 -23.15 9.67
N GLU A 92 6.66 -21.86 9.38
CA GLU A 92 5.85 -21.15 8.38
C GLU A 92 6.63 -20.85 7.10
N THR A 93 5.91 -20.75 5.98
CA THR A 93 6.45 -20.20 4.73
C THR A 93 6.21 -18.70 4.64
N THR A 94 7.08 -17.97 3.95
CA THR A 94 6.82 -16.59 3.56
C THR A 94 5.50 -16.53 2.75
N GLY A 95 4.76 -15.43 2.86
CA GLY A 95 3.52 -15.27 2.11
C GLY A 95 3.74 -15.44 0.61
N VAL A 96 2.71 -15.91 -0.10
CA VAL A 96 2.80 -16.18 -1.54
C VAL A 96 1.59 -15.60 -2.24
N ALA A 97 1.81 -14.92 -3.36
CA ALA A 97 0.75 -14.54 -4.28
C ALA A 97 0.95 -15.25 -5.63
N LEU A 98 -0.06 -15.99 -6.08
CA LEU A 98 -0.12 -16.55 -7.42
C LEU A 98 -0.89 -15.58 -8.31
N ILE A 99 -0.20 -14.98 -9.26
CA ILE A 99 -0.72 -13.89 -10.10
C ILE A 99 -0.78 -14.38 -11.55
N PHE A 100 -1.97 -14.42 -12.10
CA PHE A 100 -2.17 -14.61 -13.53
C PHE A 100 -2.43 -13.26 -14.19
N VAL A 101 -1.73 -12.97 -15.28
CA VAL A 101 -1.93 -11.76 -16.08
C VAL A 101 -2.29 -12.15 -17.51
N ASN A 102 -3.47 -11.75 -17.98
CA ASN A 102 -3.93 -12.08 -19.33
C ASN A 102 -3.38 -11.11 -20.39
N ARG A 103 -3.70 -11.35 -21.67
CA ARG A 103 -3.23 -10.49 -22.78
C ARG A 103 -3.77 -9.05 -22.72
N GLN A 104 -4.93 -8.85 -22.10
CA GLN A 104 -5.55 -7.54 -21.89
C GLN A 104 -4.87 -6.75 -20.76
N GLY A 105 -3.99 -7.38 -19.98
CA GLY A 105 -3.32 -6.78 -18.82
C GLY A 105 -4.16 -6.84 -17.54
N GLU A 106 -5.29 -7.54 -17.55
CA GLU A 106 -6.07 -7.82 -16.35
C GLU A 106 -5.35 -8.88 -15.52
N ASN A 107 -5.57 -8.88 -14.20
CA ASN A 107 -4.97 -9.86 -13.30
C ASN A 107 -5.97 -10.53 -12.36
N VAL A 108 -5.65 -11.76 -11.96
CA VAL A 108 -6.31 -12.50 -10.88
C VAL A 108 -5.23 -12.96 -9.91
N ILE A 109 -5.45 -12.72 -8.62
CA ILE A 109 -4.47 -12.95 -7.56
C ILE A 109 -5.06 -13.90 -6.53
N ALA A 110 -4.38 -15.01 -6.26
CA ALA A 110 -4.67 -15.88 -5.14
C ALA A 110 -3.52 -15.78 -4.13
N ILE A 111 -3.84 -15.49 -2.87
CA ILE A 111 -2.85 -15.26 -1.81
C ILE A 111 -2.90 -16.39 -0.79
N ASN A 112 -1.73 -16.88 -0.39
CA ASN A 112 -1.53 -17.61 0.85
C ASN A 112 -0.82 -16.70 1.84
N ALA A 113 -1.44 -16.44 2.99
CA ALA A 113 -0.90 -15.55 4.01
C ALA A 113 0.47 -16.02 4.53
N GLY A 114 0.66 -17.34 4.73
CA GLY A 114 1.85 -17.88 5.38
C GLY A 114 2.19 -17.13 6.67
N ALA A 115 3.46 -16.77 6.83
CA ALA A 115 3.96 -16.01 7.98
C ALA A 115 3.27 -14.65 8.20
N ASN A 116 2.61 -14.05 7.19
CA ASN A 116 1.82 -12.83 7.42
C ASN A 116 0.68 -13.06 8.43
N GLY A 117 0.17 -14.28 8.52
CA GLY A 117 -0.83 -14.68 9.53
C GLY A 117 -0.28 -14.73 10.96
N ALA A 118 1.04 -14.80 11.12
CA ALA A 118 1.70 -14.79 12.42
C ALA A 118 1.95 -13.38 12.98
N LEU A 119 1.60 -12.33 12.22
CA LEU A 119 1.61 -10.95 12.67
C LEU A 119 0.42 -10.69 13.60
N THR A 120 0.43 -11.34 14.76
CA THR A 120 -0.63 -11.31 15.77
C THR A 120 -0.55 -10.07 16.68
N PRO A 121 -1.59 -9.77 17.49
CA PRO A 121 -1.52 -8.70 18.48
C PRO A 121 -0.36 -8.87 19.48
N ASP A 122 -0.05 -10.11 19.87
CA ASP A 122 1.07 -10.39 20.79
C ASP A 122 2.41 -10.11 20.13
N TYR A 123 2.58 -10.48 18.85
CA TYR A 123 3.76 -10.11 18.09
C TYR A 123 3.90 -8.59 17.98
N PHE A 124 2.82 -7.89 17.63
CA PHE A 124 2.81 -6.43 17.53
C PHE A 124 3.25 -5.75 18.84
N ARG A 125 2.78 -6.23 20.00
CA ARG A 125 3.16 -5.68 21.31
C ARG A 125 4.65 -5.73 21.60
N CYS A 126 5.39 -6.67 21.02
CA CYS A 126 6.86 -6.70 21.13
C CYS A 126 7.53 -5.53 20.39
N HIS A 127 6.86 -4.95 19.39
CA HIS A 127 7.39 -3.91 18.52
C HIS A 127 6.63 -2.57 18.62
N GLU A 128 5.59 -2.49 19.47
CA GLU A 128 4.69 -1.34 19.58
C GLU A 128 5.41 -0.03 19.93
N GLN A 129 6.58 -0.09 20.56
CA GLN A 129 7.38 1.09 20.90
C GLN A 129 7.75 1.89 19.65
N SER A 130 8.03 1.23 18.53
CA SER A 130 8.31 1.93 17.26
C SER A 130 7.13 2.76 16.78
N VAL A 131 5.90 2.26 16.95
CA VAL A 131 4.66 2.99 16.62
C VAL A 131 4.48 4.17 17.56
N LYS A 132 4.66 4.00 18.88
CA LYS A 132 4.50 5.06 19.88
C LYS A 132 5.42 6.26 19.66
N GLU A 133 6.58 6.04 19.07
CA GLU A 133 7.59 7.06 18.78
C GLU A 133 7.53 7.60 17.33
N ALA A 134 6.66 7.03 16.49
CA ALA A 134 6.54 7.41 15.10
C ALA A 134 5.66 8.65 14.90
N ASN A 135 5.91 9.36 13.80
CA ASN A 135 5.05 10.45 13.36
C ASN A 135 3.85 9.94 12.57
N ALA A 136 4.02 8.82 11.85
CA ALA A 136 2.96 8.17 11.09
C ALA A 136 3.07 6.64 11.13
N LEU A 137 1.91 5.98 11.09
CA LEU A 137 1.71 4.56 10.91
C LEU A 137 0.92 4.33 9.62
N LEU A 138 1.49 3.59 8.68
CA LEU A 138 0.84 3.20 7.42
C LEU A 138 0.47 1.70 7.45
N LEU A 139 -0.82 1.42 7.22
CA LEU A 139 -1.45 0.11 7.34
C LEU A 139 -2.12 -0.33 6.03
N GLN A 140 -2.23 -1.64 5.86
CA GLN A 140 -3.05 -2.30 4.83
C GLN A 140 -3.78 -3.51 5.43
N LEU A 141 -4.55 -4.25 4.62
CA LEU A 141 -5.44 -5.31 5.11
C LEU A 141 -5.04 -6.73 4.66
N GLU A 142 -3.74 -6.97 4.43
CA GLU A 142 -3.17 -8.30 4.14
C GLU A 142 -2.59 -9.01 5.39
N THR A 143 -2.88 -8.48 6.57
CA THR A 143 -2.47 -9.03 7.87
C THR A 143 -3.70 -9.15 8.78
N PRO A 144 -3.63 -9.89 9.91
CA PRO A 144 -4.77 -10.08 10.80
C PRO A 144 -5.40 -8.75 11.22
N LEU A 145 -6.72 -8.62 11.03
CA LEU A 145 -7.45 -7.36 11.25
C LEU A 145 -7.39 -6.90 12.71
N GLU A 146 -7.34 -7.85 13.65
CA GLU A 146 -7.13 -7.60 15.07
C GLU A 146 -5.79 -6.89 15.36
N THR A 147 -4.75 -7.19 14.57
CA THR A 147 -3.44 -6.55 14.68
C THR A 147 -3.46 -5.14 14.09
N VAL A 148 -4.13 -4.97 12.95
CA VAL A 148 -4.36 -3.64 12.35
C VAL A 148 -5.11 -2.73 13.34
N LEU A 149 -6.13 -3.26 14.02
CA LEU A 149 -6.90 -2.52 15.02
C LEU A 149 -6.06 -2.09 16.23
N ILE A 150 -5.36 -3.02 16.90
CA ILE A 150 -4.54 -2.66 18.07
C ILE A 150 -3.38 -1.71 17.71
N ALA A 151 -2.83 -1.82 16.49
CA ALA A 151 -1.81 -0.90 16.00
C ALA A 151 -2.37 0.52 15.82
N ALA A 152 -3.57 0.65 15.22
CA ALA A 152 -4.26 1.93 15.09
C ALA A 152 -4.65 2.53 16.46
N GLU A 153 -5.11 1.73 17.41
CA GLU A 153 -5.40 2.17 18.78
C GLU A 153 -4.16 2.71 19.49
N THR A 154 -3.05 1.97 19.35
CA THR A 154 -1.75 2.36 19.91
C THR A 154 -1.25 3.67 19.30
N ALA A 155 -1.32 3.80 17.98
CA ALA A 155 -0.95 5.02 17.27
C ALA A 155 -1.80 6.22 17.75
N LYS A 156 -3.12 6.07 17.81
CA LYS A 156 -4.03 7.15 18.24
C LYS A 156 -3.75 7.60 19.67
N LYS A 157 -3.53 6.66 20.59
CA LYS A 157 -3.18 6.94 21.99
C LYS A 157 -1.88 7.74 22.13
N HIS A 158 -0.97 7.60 21.18
CA HIS A 158 0.35 8.23 21.20
C HIS A 158 0.52 9.37 20.19
N HIS A 159 -0.58 9.86 19.60
CA HIS A 159 -0.60 10.94 18.62
C HIS A 159 0.21 10.66 17.35
N THR A 160 0.39 9.38 17.01
CA THR A 160 0.93 8.93 15.74
C THR A 160 -0.18 8.95 14.70
N LYS A 161 0.06 9.58 13.55
CA LYS A 161 -0.94 9.70 12.49
C LYS A 161 -1.21 8.33 11.86
N VAL A 162 -2.47 7.93 11.74
CA VAL A 162 -2.88 6.65 11.16
C VAL A 162 -3.31 6.84 9.71
N ILE A 163 -2.60 6.19 8.79
CA ILE A 163 -2.93 6.11 7.38
C ILE A 163 -3.31 4.67 7.05
N LEU A 164 -4.49 4.48 6.47
CA LEU A 164 -4.98 3.17 6.05
C LEU A 164 -5.18 3.15 4.54
N ASN A 165 -4.47 2.26 3.86
CA ASN A 165 -4.85 1.81 2.54
C ASN A 165 -5.75 0.56 2.71
N PRO A 166 -7.08 0.67 2.51
CA PRO A 166 -8.01 -0.40 2.86
C PRO A 166 -8.07 -1.51 1.80
N ALA A 167 -6.90 -2.03 1.43
CA ALA A 167 -6.70 -3.02 0.39
C ALA A 167 -6.14 -4.33 0.99
N PRO A 168 -6.61 -5.51 0.55
CA PRO A 168 -7.72 -5.73 -0.38
C PRO A 168 -9.09 -5.35 0.20
N ALA A 169 -10.07 -5.13 -0.68
CA ALA A 169 -11.43 -4.76 -0.29
C ALA A 169 -12.05 -5.81 0.64
N GLN A 170 -12.41 -5.39 1.85
CA GLN A 170 -13.13 -6.20 2.82
C GLN A 170 -13.93 -5.30 3.77
N LYS A 171 -14.84 -5.92 4.53
CA LYS A 171 -15.55 -5.20 5.60
C LYS A 171 -14.60 -4.90 6.75
N ILE A 172 -14.68 -3.68 7.26
CA ILE A 172 -13.86 -3.19 8.36
C ILE A 172 -14.80 -2.69 9.47
N PRO A 173 -14.52 -2.94 10.77
CA PRO A 173 -15.33 -2.41 11.85
C PRO A 173 -15.23 -0.88 11.93
N ASP A 174 -16.34 -0.22 12.24
CA ASP A 174 -16.41 1.24 12.46
C ASP A 174 -15.40 1.71 13.52
N GLN A 175 -15.08 0.86 14.50
CA GLN A 175 -14.03 1.12 15.49
C GLN A 175 -12.68 1.40 14.83
N LEU A 176 -12.25 0.61 13.83
CA LEU A 176 -11.01 0.87 13.12
C LEU A 176 -11.11 2.17 12.31
N LEU A 177 -12.20 2.37 11.57
CA LEU A 177 -12.38 3.57 10.73
C LEU A 177 -12.30 4.86 11.56
N SER A 178 -12.84 4.85 12.78
CA SER A 178 -12.80 6.01 13.69
C SER A 178 -11.40 6.38 14.20
N LEU A 179 -10.42 5.48 14.03
CA LEU A 179 -9.02 5.70 14.42
C LEU A 179 -8.17 6.24 13.26
N VAL A 180 -8.66 6.19 12.02
CA VAL A 180 -7.92 6.56 10.81
C VAL A 180 -7.95 8.07 10.59
N ASP A 181 -6.79 8.67 10.36
CA ASP A 181 -6.69 10.10 10.02
C ASP A 181 -6.75 10.31 8.49
N ILE A 182 -6.11 9.42 7.72
CA ILE A 182 -6.09 9.43 6.24
C ILE A 182 -6.45 8.06 5.69
N ILE A 183 -7.42 7.98 4.78
CA ILE A 183 -7.77 6.72 4.09
C ILE A 183 -7.60 6.85 2.57
N THR A 184 -7.05 5.81 1.94
CA THR A 184 -6.70 5.78 0.51
C THR A 184 -7.32 4.61 -0.27
N PRO A 185 -8.66 4.47 -0.29
CA PRO A 185 -9.32 3.40 -1.07
C PRO A 185 -9.21 3.66 -2.59
N ASN A 186 -9.29 2.62 -3.40
CA ASN A 186 -9.73 2.74 -4.80
C ASN A 186 -11.26 2.74 -4.92
N GLU A 187 -11.79 2.82 -6.14
CA GLU A 187 -13.24 2.81 -6.43
C GLU A 187 -13.94 1.58 -5.80
N THR A 188 -13.41 0.37 -6.02
CA THR A 188 -13.97 -0.88 -5.49
C THR A 188 -13.91 -0.96 -3.96
N GLU A 189 -12.82 -0.49 -3.36
CA GLU A 189 -12.63 -0.45 -1.90
C GLU A 189 -13.55 0.58 -1.26
N ALA A 190 -13.73 1.74 -1.89
CA ALA A 190 -14.66 2.78 -1.43
C ALA A 190 -16.10 2.26 -1.47
N GLU A 191 -16.50 1.59 -2.55
CA GLU A 191 -17.81 0.95 -2.64
C GLU A 191 -17.98 -0.15 -1.59
N CYS A 192 -16.96 -0.98 -1.35
CA CYS A 192 -17.01 -2.02 -0.32
C CYS A 192 -17.24 -1.45 1.09
N LEU A 193 -16.61 -0.31 1.40
CA LEU A 193 -16.71 0.33 2.71
C LEU A 193 -18.00 1.13 2.92
N THR A 194 -18.55 1.70 1.84
CA THR A 194 -19.65 2.69 1.94
C THR A 194 -20.97 2.17 1.37
N GLY A 195 -20.94 1.15 0.52
CA GLY A 195 -22.08 0.71 -0.30
C GLY A 195 -22.40 1.62 -1.48
N ILE A 196 -21.54 2.61 -1.77
CA ILE A 196 -21.75 3.61 -2.81
C ILE A 196 -20.79 3.36 -3.97
N ALA A 197 -21.33 3.08 -5.15
CA ALA A 197 -20.52 2.87 -6.35
C ALA A 197 -19.87 4.18 -6.81
N VAL A 198 -18.55 4.17 -7.00
CA VAL A 198 -17.76 5.33 -7.43
C VAL A 198 -17.57 5.27 -8.95
N ASN A 199 -18.56 5.75 -9.70
CA ASN A 199 -18.52 5.80 -11.17
C ASN A 199 -18.22 7.20 -11.73
N ASP A 200 -18.43 8.24 -10.91
CA ASP A 200 -18.27 9.65 -11.25
C ASP A 200 -17.89 10.48 -10.01
N ASP A 201 -17.77 11.79 -10.20
CA ASP A 201 -17.39 12.72 -9.13
C ASP A 201 -18.44 12.81 -8.03
N ALA A 202 -19.72 12.61 -8.37
CA ALA A 202 -20.80 12.65 -7.39
C ALA A 202 -20.76 11.42 -6.48
N GLY A 203 -20.57 10.22 -7.05
CA GLY A 203 -20.37 9.00 -6.29
C GLY A 203 -19.11 9.04 -5.42
N ALA A 204 -18.01 9.60 -5.95
CA ALA A 204 -16.79 9.82 -5.16
C ALA A 204 -17.02 10.77 -3.98
N ALA A 205 -17.77 11.85 -4.18
CA ALA A 205 -18.13 12.79 -3.13
C ALA A 205 -19.01 12.15 -2.03
N GLU A 206 -20.01 11.37 -2.43
CA GLU A 206 -20.93 10.70 -1.50
C GLU A 206 -20.23 9.60 -0.69
N ALA A 207 -19.38 8.79 -1.34
CA ALA A 207 -18.55 7.80 -0.67
C ALA A 207 -17.57 8.47 0.31
N ALA A 208 -16.91 9.57 -0.09
CA ALA A 208 -16.03 10.33 0.79
C ALA A 208 -16.76 10.92 2.00
N GLN A 209 -17.97 11.45 1.82
CA GLN A 209 -18.78 11.96 2.92
C GLN A 209 -19.15 10.84 3.91
N THR A 210 -19.52 9.66 3.42
CA THR A 210 -19.80 8.49 4.28
C THR A 210 -18.58 8.10 5.13
N LEU A 211 -17.37 8.19 4.55
CA LEU A 211 -16.12 7.94 5.29
C LEU A 211 -15.79 9.06 6.29
N HIS A 212 -16.10 10.32 5.97
CA HIS A 212 -15.99 11.43 6.91
C HIS A 212 -16.94 11.26 8.11
N ASP A 213 -18.15 10.75 7.88
CA ASP A 213 -19.14 10.48 8.94
C ASP A 213 -18.67 9.37 9.91
N LYS A 214 -17.67 8.56 9.50
CA LYS A 214 -16.98 7.59 10.37
C LYS A 214 -15.84 8.21 11.19
N GLY A 215 -15.55 9.50 11.00
CA GLY A 215 -14.53 10.25 11.76
C GLY A 215 -13.21 10.48 11.03
N ILE A 216 -13.09 10.07 9.76
CA ILE A 216 -11.85 10.20 9.00
C ILE A 216 -11.71 11.63 8.49
N GLU A 217 -10.57 12.30 8.76
CA GLU A 217 -10.38 13.70 8.36
C GLU A 217 -10.04 13.86 6.87
N THR A 218 -9.20 12.99 6.32
CA THR A 218 -8.77 13.07 4.91
C THR A 218 -9.12 11.80 4.17
N VAL A 219 -9.90 11.93 3.10
CA VAL A 219 -10.28 10.83 2.22
C VAL A 219 -9.67 11.07 0.84
N ILE A 220 -8.91 10.09 0.34
CA ILE A 220 -8.27 10.13 -0.97
C ILE A 220 -8.71 8.90 -1.76
N ILE A 221 -9.74 9.02 -2.58
CA ILE A 221 -10.21 7.90 -3.40
C ILE A 221 -9.40 7.87 -4.69
N THR A 222 -8.68 6.78 -4.95
CA THR A 222 -7.93 6.61 -6.20
C THR A 222 -8.85 6.21 -7.35
N LEU A 223 -8.73 6.90 -8.49
CA LEU A 223 -9.61 6.81 -9.66
C LEU A 223 -8.85 6.33 -10.91
N GLY A 224 -7.85 5.47 -10.70
CA GLY A 224 -6.95 4.99 -11.76
C GLY A 224 -6.29 6.13 -12.54
N SER A 225 -6.46 6.14 -13.85
CA SER A 225 -5.87 7.15 -14.75
C SER A 225 -6.43 8.56 -14.58
N ARG A 226 -7.57 8.73 -13.90
CA ARG A 226 -8.15 10.04 -13.59
C ARG A 226 -7.43 10.76 -12.43
N GLY A 227 -6.55 10.06 -11.71
CA GLY A 227 -5.86 10.58 -10.52
C GLY A 227 -6.58 10.19 -9.23
N VAL A 228 -6.83 11.17 -8.36
CA VAL A 228 -7.52 10.94 -7.08
C VAL A 228 -8.62 11.95 -6.84
N TRP A 229 -9.67 11.54 -6.13
CA TRP A 229 -10.61 12.43 -5.47
C TRP A 229 -10.11 12.73 -4.05
N LEU A 230 -9.75 13.99 -3.79
CA LEU A 230 -9.36 14.46 -2.46
C LEU A 230 -10.54 15.16 -1.79
N SER A 231 -10.89 14.72 -0.58
CA SER A 231 -11.82 15.41 0.31
C SER A 231 -11.24 15.54 1.71
N GLU A 232 -11.37 16.74 2.30
CA GLU A 232 -10.84 17.05 3.61
C GLU A 232 -11.94 17.63 4.51
N LYS A 233 -12.09 17.03 5.69
CA LYS A 233 -12.97 17.48 6.78
C LYS A 233 -14.43 17.66 6.37
N GLY A 234 -14.92 16.86 5.41
CA GLY A 234 -16.29 16.93 4.90
C GLY A 234 -16.64 18.25 4.22
N LYS A 235 -15.66 19.04 3.76
CA LYS A 235 -15.90 20.36 3.13
C LYS A 235 -16.01 20.31 1.60
N GLY A 236 -16.53 19.19 1.09
CA GLY A 236 -16.50 18.86 -0.33
C GLY A 236 -15.15 18.29 -0.79
N GLY A 237 -15.06 17.93 -2.06
CA GLY A 237 -13.87 17.32 -2.63
C GLY A 237 -13.56 17.84 -4.03
N LYS A 238 -12.41 17.44 -4.56
CA LYS A 238 -11.96 17.78 -5.91
C LYS A 238 -11.10 16.68 -6.49
N ILE A 239 -11.11 16.60 -7.82
CA ILE A 239 -10.13 15.78 -8.53
C ILE A 239 -8.76 16.46 -8.47
N VAL A 240 -7.75 15.68 -8.11
CA VAL A 240 -6.34 15.98 -8.39
C VAL A 240 -5.92 15.05 -9.53
N PRO A 241 -5.60 15.56 -10.72
CA PRO A 241 -5.28 14.70 -11.86
C PRO A 241 -3.90 14.03 -11.69
N GLY A 242 -3.79 12.82 -12.21
CA GLY A 242 -2.52 12.10 -12.37
C GLY A 242 -1.72 12.58 -13.58
N PHE A 243 -0.52 12.02 -13.76
CA PHE A 243 0.29 12.24 -14.96
C PHE A 243 -0.11 11.28 -16.07
N LYS A 244 -0.08 11.75 -17.31
CA LYS A 244 -0.32 10.91 -18.50
C LYS A 244 0.97 10.21 -18.89
N VAL A 245 1.00 8.89 -18.77
CA VAL A 245 2.14 8.04 -19.15
C VAL A 245 1.66 6.84 -19.94
N ARG A 246 2.56 6.19 -20.69
CA ARG A 246 2.28 4.93 -21.35
C ARG A 246 2.44 3.79 -20.35
N THR A 247 1.32 3.22 -19.92
CA THR A 247 1.28 2.08 -19.00
C THR A 247 1.83 0.81 -19.62
N VAL A 248 2.67 0.10 -18.86
CA VAL A 248 3.21 -1.23 -19.17
C VAL A 248 2.64 -2.28 -18.21
N ASP A 249 2.63 -1.97 -16.91
CA ASP A 249 2.09 -2.80 -15.84
C ASP A 249 1.48 -1.89 -14.78
N THR A 250 0.37 -2.27 -14.14
CA THR A 250 -0.27 -1.46 -13.09
C THR A 250 -0.07 -2.02 -11.68
N ILE A 251 0.62 -3.16 -11.57
CA ILE A 251 0.94 -3.78 -10.29
C ILE A 251 1.73 -2.79 -9.42
N ALA A 252 1.40 -2.74 -8.13
CA ALA A 252 1.99 -1.85 -7.12
C ALA A 252 1.85 -0.33 -7.39
N ALA A 253 1.03 0.12 -8.33
CA ALA A 253 0.77 1.56 -8.55
C ALA A 253 0.20 2.24 -7.29
N GLY A 254 -0.83 1.62 -6.70
CA GLY A 254 -1.46 2.10 -5.47
C GLY A 254 -0.51 2.01 -4.25
N ASP A 255 0.31 0.97 -4.18
CA ASP A 255 1.31 0.83 -3.12
C ASP A 255 2.39 1.92 -3.23
N THR A 256 2.86 2.17 -4.45
CA THR A 256 3.81 3.25 -4.74
C THR A 256 3.24 4.61 -4.36
N PHE A 257 1.98 4.87 -4.73
CA PHE A 257 1.27 6.08 -4.36
C PHE A 257 1.23 6.26 -2.83
N ASN A 258 0.86 5.23 -2.07
CA ASN A 258 0.74 5.32 -0.61
C ASN A 258 2.10 5.58 0.07
N GLY A 259 3.14 4.82 -0.28
CA GLY A 259 4.47 5.02 0.32
C GLY A 259 5.05 6.40 0.01
N ALA A 260 4.91 6.86 -1.24
CA ALA A 260 5.36 8.19 -1.66
C ALA A 260 4.52 9.32 -1.04
N LEU A 261 3.20 9.16 -0.92
CA LEU A 261 2.29 10.13 -0.29
C LEU A 261 2.71 10.38 1.16
N VAL A 262 2.87 9.32 1.95
CA VAL A 262 3.24 9.44 3.36
C VAL A 262 4.64 10.05 3.48
N THR A 263 5.57 9.68 2.61
CA THR A 263 6.90 10.32 2.54
C THR A 263 6.78 11.84 2.34
N GLY A 264 6.03 12.28 1.33
CA GLY A 264 5.82 13.71 1.07
C GLY A 264 5.20 14.45 2.25
N LEU A 265 4.21 13.85 2.92
CA LEU A 265 3.58 14.43 4.11
C LEU A 265 4.55 14.55 5.29
N LEU A 266 5.39 13.54 5.51
CA LEU A 266 6.40 13.54 6.58
C LEU A 266 7.55 14.53 6.32
N GLU A 267 7.80 14.89 5.07
CA GLU A 267 8.67 16.00 4.68
C GLU A 267 8.05 17.40 4.91
N GLY A 268 6.82 17.46 5.43
CA GLY A 268 6.11 18.71 5.69
C GLY A 268 5.48 19.33 4.44
N LYS A 269 5.31 18.56 3.35
CA LYS A 269 4.53 19.03 2.20
C LYS A 269 3.06 19.14 2.58
N GLU A 270 2.42 20.19 2.09
CA GLU A 270 0.96 20.28 2.06
C GLU A 270 0.36 19.13 1.23
N ILE A 271 -0.91 18.81 1.48
CA ILE A 271 -1.56 17.61 0.91
C ILE A 271 -1.52 17.55 -0.62
N LEU A 272 -1.70 18.68 -1.32
CA LEU A 272 -1.70 18.73 -2.79
C LEU A 272 -0.30 18.47 -3.38
N PRO A 273 0.77 19.16 -2.94
CA PRO A 273 2.13 18.78 -3.31
C PRO A 273 2.50 17.33 -2.95
N ALA A 274 2.02 16.80 -1.81
CA ALA A 274 2.26 15.41 -1.43
C ALA A 274 1.57 14.42 -2.40
N ILE A 275 0.32 14.70 -2.79
CA ILE A 275 -0.40 13.91 -3.82
C ILE A 275 0.31 14.02 -5.17
N ARG A 276 0.77 15.20 -5.57
CA ARG A 276 1.54 15.38 -6.82
C ARG A 276 2.82 14.53 -6.81
N PHE A 277 3.55 14.52 -5.69
CA PHE A 277 4.73 13.67 -5.51
C PHE A 277 4.38 12.18 -5.62
N ALA A 278 3.31 11.75 -4.95
CA ALA A 278 2.80 10.38 -5.00
C ALA A 278 2.35 9.97 -6.42
N HIS A 279 1.68 10.86 -7.15
CA HIS A 279 1.34 10.65 -8.55
C HIS A 279 2.56 10.49 -9.44
N ALA A 280 3.63 11.26 -9.22
CA ALA A 280 4.85 11.13 -10.00
C ALA A 280 5.50 9.75 -9.77
N ALA A 281 5.61 9.33 -8.51
CA ALA A 281 6.14 8.02 -8.16
C ALA A 281 5.31 6.89 -8.79
N ALA A 282 3.99 6.94 -8.65
CA ALA A 282 3.08 5.95 -9.23
C ALA A 282 3.11 5.97 -10.77
N ALA A 283 3.21 7.15 -11.40
CA ALA A 283 3.30 7.29 -12.85
C ALA A 283 4.59 6.64 -13.39
N ILE A 284 5.73 6.78 -12.69
CA ILE A 284 6.95 6.08 -13.08
C ILE A 284 6.77 4.57 -12.90
N ALA A 285 6.22 4.12 -11.77
CA ALA A 285 6.02 2.70 -11.49
C ALA A 285 5.20 2.02 -12.60
N VAL A 286 4.10 2.63 -13.06
CA VAL A 286 3.26 2.01 -14.10
C VAL A 286 3.90 1.92 -15.49
N THR A 287 5.08 2.51 -15.69
CA THR A 287 5.85 2.40 -16.94
C THR A 287 6.86 1.24 -16.93
N ARG A 288 6.99 0.54 -15.80
CA ARG A 288 7.93 -0.57 -15.57
C ARG A 288 7.15 -1.86 -15.32
N GLN A 289 7.82 -3.01 -15.37
CA GLN A 289 7.21 -4.33 -15.12
C GLN A 289 7.43 -4.78 -13.67
N GLY A 290 6.43 -5.44 -13.08
CA GLY A 290 6.50 -6.07 -11.77
C GLY A 290 6.25 -5.12 -10.59
N ALA A 291 6.09 -5.67 -9.39
CA ALA A 291 5.78 -4.91 -8.17
C ALA A 291 6.98 -4.07 -7.65
N GLN A 292 7.75 -4.58 -6.69
CA GLN A 292 8.90 -3.86 -6.13
C GLN A 292 9.96 -3.40 -7.15
N PRO A 293 10.25 -4.16 -8.23
CA PRO A 293 11.19 -3.70 -9.26
C PRO A 293 10.76 -2.41 -9.98
N ALA A 294 9.45 -2.13 -10.07
CA ALA A 294 8.94 -0.93 -10.72
C ALA A 294 9.02 0.32 -9.85
N ILE A 295 9.10 0.17 -8.52
CA ILE A 295 9.03 1.29 -7.58
C ILE A 295 10.25 2.22 -7.76
N PRO A 296 10.04 3.52 -8.05
CA PRO A 296 11.14 4.44 -8.34
C PRO A 296 11.91 4.88 -7.09
N TRP A 297 13.11 5.37 -7.33
CA TRP A 297 13.92 6.09 -6.33
C TRP A 297 13.62 7.58 -6.32
N ARG A 298 13.90 8.23 -5.19
CA ARG A 298 13.68 9.66 -4.97
C ARG A 298 14.18 10.54 -6.11
N ASN A 299 15.42 10.33 -6.54
CA ASN A 299 16.04 11.10 -7.63
C ASN A 299 15.27 10.96 -8.96
N GLU A 300 14.66 9.80 -9.22
CA GLU A 300 13.84 9.58 -10.41
C GLU A 300 12.50 10.33 -10.30
N VAL A 301 11.89 10.35 -9.11
CA VAL A 301 10.65 11.10 -8.85
C VAL A 301 10.88 12.60 -8.96
N ASP A 302 11.96 13.11 -8.37
CA ASP A 302 12.31 14.53 -8.44
C ASP A 302 12.66 14.97 -9.87
N ALA A 303 13.42 14.15 -10.61
CA ALA A 303 13.73 14.41 -12.01
C ALA A 303 12.46 14.42 -12.88
N PHE A 304 11.57 13.45 -12.68
CA PHE A 304 10.29 13.40 -13.38
C PHE A 304 9.45 14.65 -13.09
N LEU A 305 9.37 15.11 -11.83
CA LEU A 305 8.64 16.32 -11.48
C LEU A 305 9.23 17.57 -12.15
N ALA A 306 10.56 17.69 -12.19
CA ALA A 306 11.25 18.82 -12.81
C ALA A 306 11.03 18.91 -14.33
N GLU A 307 10.75 17.80 -15.00
CA GLU A 307 10.39 17.78 -16.44
C GLU A 307 8.94 18.20 -16.71
N GLN A 308 8.10 18.30 -15.67
CA GLN A 308 6.66 18.59 -15.76
C GLN A 308 6.31 20.02 -15.34
N ASP A 309 7.31 20.80 -14.92
CA ASP A 309 7.20 22.21 -14.55
C ASP A 309 7.68 23.10 -15.72
#